data_AF-A0A351DUT6-F1
#
_entry.id   AF-A0A351DUT6-F1
#
_cell.length_a   1.000
_cell.length_b   1.000
_cell.length_c   1.000
_cell.angle_alpha   90.00
_cell.angle_beta   90.00
_cell.angle_gamma   90.00
#
_symmetry.space_group_name_H-M   'P 1'
#
loop_
_entity.id
_entity.type
_entity.pdbx_description
1 polymer ?
#
loop_
_entity_poly.entity_id
_entity_poly.type
_entity_poly.pdbx_seq_one_letter_code
_entity_poly.pdbx_strand_id
1 'polypeptide(L)'
;MSNTPSKYAAFLSRLQEELMTAATQHSVAWRFGNWTARQRLLKVHERLLRDVRRNLQRLNNHVMKEAPEFRRGFGAEFQRWANQLPDPAKEQLELLKDYTEVFANPKTK
;
A
#
# COMPACT_ATOMS: atom_id res chain seq x y z
N MET A 1 -8.20 21.67 -18.17
CA MET A 1 -7.63 20.64 -17.27
C MET A 1 -7.71 19.31 -18.01
N SER A 2 -6.57 18.78 -18.46
CA SER A 2 -6.52 17.50 -19.17
C SER A 2 -6.92 16.39 -18.21
N ASN A 3 -8.16 15.93 -18.33
CA ASN A 3 -8.77 14.88 -17.51
C ASN A 3 -8.32 13.51 -18.02
N THR A 4 -7.02 13.33 -18.23
CA THR A 4 -6.45 12.04 -18.61
C THR A 4 -6.34 11.21 -17.33
N PRO A 5 -7.06 10.09 -17.20
CA PRO A 5 -6.92 9.24 -16.03
C PRO A 5 -5.46 8.85 -15.87
N SER A 6 -4.92 9.00 -14.66
CA SER A 6 -3.53 8.62 -14.40
C SER A 6 -3.34 7.16 -14.79
N LYS A 7 -2.22 6.87 -15.46
CA LYS A 7 -1.81 5.53 -15.92
C LYS A 7 -1.92 4.46 -14.83
N TYR A 8 -1.84 4.86 -13.55
CA TYR A 8 -1.89 3.97 -12.39
C TYR A 8 -3.13 4.17 -11.49
N ALA A 9 -4.11 4.98 -11.88
CA ALA A 9 -5.30 5.23 -11.05
C ALA A 9 -6.03 3.93 -10.65
N ALA A 10 -6.26 3.02 -11.60
CA ALA A 10 -6.89 1.72 -11.32
C ALA A 10 -6.05 0.85 -10.35
N PHE A 11 -4.72 0.95 -10.43
CA PHE A 11 -3.83 0.25 -9.51
C PHE A 11 -3.95 0.83 -8.09
N LEU A 12 -3.96 2.15 -7.96
CA LEU A 12 -4.09 2.83 -6.65
C LEU A 12 -5.44 2.54 -5.99
N SER A 13 -6.54 2.50 -6.76
CA SER A 13 -7.84 2.09 -6.24
C SER A 13 -7.83 0.66 -5.71
N ARG A 14 -7.27 -0.29 -6.47
CA ARG A 14 -7.13 -1.67 -6.04
C ARG A 14 -6.26 -1.80 -4.79
N LEU A 15 -5.14 -1.06 -4.74
CA LEU A 15 -4.25 -1.07 -3.58
C LEU A 15 -4.96 -0.57 -2.32
N GLN A 16 -5.80 0.47 -2.44
CA GLN A 16 -6.63 0.96 -1.35
C GLN A 16 -7.61 -0.12 -0.85
N GLU A 17 -8.26 -0.85 -1.76
CA GLU A 17 -9.15 -1.98 -1.39
C GLU A 17 -8.40 -3.10 -0.65
N GLU A 18 -7.19 -3.44 -1.11
CA GLU A 18 -6.34 -4.45 -0.47
C GLU A 18 -5.90 -4.01 0.94
N LEU A 19 -5.55 -2.73 1.13
CA LEU A 19 -5.23 -2.15 2.44
C LEU A 19 -6.45 -2.15 3.38
N MET A 20 -7.64 -1.79 2.87
CA MET A 20 -8.89 -1.84 3.65
C MET A 20 -9.27 -3.28 4.05
N THR A 21 -9.02 -4.25 3.18
CA THR A 21 -9.22 -5.67 3.48
C THR A 21 -8.28 -6.13 4.59
N ALA A 22 -7.00 -5.76 4.53
CA ALA A 22 -6.05 -6.04 5.60
C ALA A 22 -6.48 -5.38 6.93
N ALA A 23 -6.90 -4.11 6.91
CA ALA A 23 -7.38 -3.41 8.09
C ALA A 23 -8.59 -4.10 8.73
N THR A 24 -9.55 -4.52 7.90
CA THR A 24 -10.75 -5.25 8.35
C THR A 24 -10.36 -6.58 8.98
N GLN A 25 -9.49 -7.34 8.32
CA GLN A 25 -9.00 -8.61 8.82
C GLN A 25 -8.31 -8.47 10.19
N HIS A 26 -7.49 -7.44 10.34
CA HIS A 26 -6.84 -7.12 11.61
C HIS A 26 -7.87 -6.79 12.69
N SER A 27 -8.78 -5.85 12.42
CA SER A 27 -9.85 -5.46 13.36
C SER A 27 -10.68 -6.67 13.82
N VAL A 28 -11.11 -7.51 12.88
CA VAL A 28 -11.86 -8.74 13.18
C VAL A 28 -11.06 -9.66 14.09
N ALA A 29 -9.76 -9.85 13.86
CA ALA A 29 -8.91 -10.69 14.71
C ALA A 29 -8.94 -10.24 16.19
N TRP A 30 -8.97 -8.93 16.46
CA TRP A 30 -9.02 -8.41 17.84
C TRP A 30 -10.39 -8.51 18.50
N ARG A 31 -11.47 -8.78 17.73
CA ARG A 31 -12.83 -9.01 18.25
C ARG A 31 -13.10 -10.46 18.63
N PHE A 32 -12.27 -11.41 18.20
CA PHE A 32 -12.42 -12.82 18.56
C PHE A 32 -11.82 -13.12 19.94
N GLY A 33 -12.66 -13.58 20.88
CA GLY A 33 -12.21 -14.02 22.21
C GLY A 33 -11.46 -15.36 22.22
N ASN A 34 -11.55 -16.14 21.14
CA ASN A 34 -10.80 -17.39 20.99
C ASN A 34 -9.39 -17.11 20.44
N TRP A 35 -8.37 -17.44 21.24
CA TRP A 35 -6.97 -17.23 20.89
C TRP A 35 -6.55 -17.93 19.58
N THR A 36 -6.94 -19.18 19.38
CA THR A 36 -6.60 -19.95 18.18
C THR A 36 -7.22 -19.33 16.92
N ALA A 37 -8.46 -18.87 17.00
CA ALA A 37 -9.13 -18.19 15.90
C ALA A 37 -8.44 -16.86 15.58
N ARG A 38 -8.13 -16.06 16.61
CA ARG A 38 -7.34 -14.81 16.46
C ARG A 38 -6.02 -15.07 15.75
N GLN A 39 -5.26 -16.08 16.18
CA GLN A 39 -3.96 -16.41 15.56
C GLN A 39 -4.09 -16.77 14.07
N ARG A 40 -5.14 -17.51 13.69
CA ARG A 40 -5.41 -17.79 12.27
C ARG A 40 -5.73 -16.52 11.49
N LEU A 41 -6.54 -15.63 12.06
CA LEU A 41 -6.91 -14.38 11.42
C LEU A 41 -5.72 -13.42 11.27
N LEU A 42 -4.83 -13.34 12.26
CA LEU A 42 -3.59 -12.57 12.19
C LEU A 42 -2.65 -13.12 11.12
N LYS A 43 -2.52 -14.44 10.98
CA LYS A 43 -1.74 -15.05 9.88
C LYS A 43 -2.29 -14.68 8.50
N VAL A 44 -3.62 -14.55 8.35
CA VAL A 44 -4.22 -14.08 7.11
C VAL A 44 -3.90 -12.61 6.88
N HIS A 45 -4.01 -11.76 7.92
CA HIS A 45 -3.61 -10.35 7.85
C HIS A 45 -2.16 -10.18 7.40
N GLU A 46 -1.23 -10.94 7.97
CA GLU A 46 0.17 -10.93 7.54
C GLU A 46 0.35 -11.31 6.07
N ARG A 47 -0.40 -12.29 5.56
CA ARG A 47 -0.34 -12.67 4.14
C ARG A 47 -0.84 -11.55 3.24
N LEU A 48 -1.96 -10.91 3.62
CA LEU A 48 -2.51 -9.77 2.88
C LEU A 48 -1.49 -8.62 2.81
N LEU A 49 -0.84 -8.27 3.93
CA LEU A 49 0.21 -7.27 3.95
C LEU A 49 1.41 -7.64 3.05
N ARG A 50 1.83 -8.91 3.04
CA ARG A 50 2.90 -9.37 2.12
C ARG A 50 2.52 -9.21 0.65
N ASP A 51 1.26 -9.46 0.30
CA ASP A 51 0.80 -9.32 -1.09
C ASP A 51 0.68 -7.85 -1.50
N VAL A 52 0.17 -6.99 -0.62
CA VAL A 52 0.19 -5.52 -0.80
C VAL A 52 1.62 -5.02 -1.03
N ARG A 53 2.58 -5.47 -0.21
CA ARG A 53 4.01 -5.13 -0.37
C ARG A 53 4.55 -5.56 -1.73
N ARG A 54 4.26 -6.78 -2.18
CA ARG A 54 4.70 -7.27 -3.50
C ARG A 54 4.13 -6.44 -4.63
N ASN A 55 2.86 -6.05 -4.52
CA ASN A 55 2.18 -5.19 -5.50
C ASN A 55 2.85 -3.80 -5.55
N LEU A 56 3.13 -3.19 -4.40
CA LEU A 56 3.88 -1.93 -4.31
C LEU A 56 5.27 -2.02 -4.93
N GLN A 57 6.01 -3.11 -4.69
CA GLN A 57 7.33 -3.33 -5.30
C GLN A 57 7.24 -3.46 -6.82
N ARG A 58 6.24 -4.18 -7.34
CA ARG A 58 5.99 -4.29 -8.79
C ARG A 58 5.68 -2.94 -9.41
N LEU A 59 4.84 -2.14 -8.75
CA LEU A 59 4.53 -0.78 -9.19
C LEU A 59 5.79 0.07 -9.26
N ASN A 60 6.61 0.07 -8.20
CA ASN A 60 7.86 0.80 -8.17
C ASN A 60 8.80 0.40 -9.31
N ASN A 61 8.96 -0.91 -9.55
CA ASN A 61 9.79 -1.43 -10.63
C ASN A 61 9.28 -1.02 -12.01
N HIS A 62 7.97 -0.86 -12.20
CA HIS A 62 7.40 -0.34 -13.43
C HIS A 62 7.67 1.15 -13.57
N VAL A 63 7.39 1.93 -12.54
CA VAL A 63 7.62 3.39 -12.54
C VAL A 63 9.10 3.73 -12.76
N MET A 64 10.02 2.96 -12.19
CA MET A 64 11.46 3.17 -12.36
C MET A 64 11.95 2.99 -13.81
N LYS A 65 11.16 2.32 -14.68
CA LYS A 65 11.46 2.18 -16.11
C LYS A 65 10.92 3.34 -16.96
N GLU A 66 10.11 4.22 -16.37
CA GLU A 66 9.51 5.37 -17.06
C GLU A 66 10.49 6.57 -17.09
N ALA A 67 10.17 7.55 -17.95
CA ALA A 67 10.94 8.79 -18.07
C ALA A 67 11.04 9.54 -16.72
N PRO A 68 12.15 10.27 -16.46
CA PRO A 68 12.34 11.01 -15.20
C PRO A 68 11.18 11.95 -14.83
N GLU A 69 10.57 12.61 -15.81
CA GLU A 69 9.44 13.53 -15.64
C GLU A 69 8.21 12.79 -15.11
N PHE A 70 7.96 11.61 -15.67
CA PHE A 70 6.88 10.73 -15.23
C PHE A 70 7.11 10.23 -13.80
N ARG A 71 8.34 9.83 -13.46
CA ARG A 71 8.68 9.37 -12.11
C ARG A 71 8.40 10.43 -11.05
N ARG A 72 8.75 11.70 -11.33
CA ARG A 72 8.46 12.83 -10.43
C ARG A 72 6.96 13.08 -10.31
N GLY A 73 6.23 13.07 -11.42
CA GLY A 73 4.77 13.22 -11.42
C GLY A 73 4.07 12.12 -10.63
N PHE A 74 4.50 10.87 -10.81
CA PHE A 74 3.99 9.72 -10.06
C PHE A 74 4.29 9.82 -8.56
N GLY A 75 5.49 10.24 -8.16
CA GLY A 75 5.81 10.43 -6.74
C GLY A 75 4.86 11.42 -6.05
N ALA A 76 4.56 12.54 -6.70
CA ALA A 76 3.60 13.52 -6.18
C ALA A 76 2.15 12.99 -6.17
N GLU A 77 1.77 12.21 -7.17
CA GLU A 77 0.46 11.54 -7.21
C GLU A 77 0.32 10.51 -6.08
N PHE A 78 1.31 9.64 -5.92
CA PHE A 78 1.33 8.62 -4.89
C PHE A 78 1.28 9.24 -3.48
N GLN A 79 2.03 10.32 -3.25
CA GLN A 79 1.98 11.04 -1.98
C GLN A 79 0.59 11.63 -1.71
N ARG A 80 -0.06 12.22 -2.72
CA ARG A 80 -1.44 12.73 -2.60
C ARG A 80 -2.43 11.61 -2.30
N TRP A 81 -2.34 10.50 -3.03
CA TRP A 81 -3.17 9.31 -2.78
C TRP A 81 -2.97 8.78 -1.35
N ALA A 82 -1.73 8.60 -0.89
CA ALA A 82 -1.43 8.11 0.44
C ALA A 82 -1.98 9.03 1.56
N ASN A 83 -2.01 10.34 1.32
CA ASN A 83 -2.60 11.31 2.24
C ASN A 83 -4.15 11.31 2.23
N GLN A 84 -4.77 10.80 1.16
CA GLN A 84 -6.22 10.70 1.03
C GLN A 84 -6.77 9.33 1.49
N LEU A 85 -5.90 8.40 1.86
CA LEU A 85 -6.33 7.10 2.39
C LEU A 85 -7.13 7.27 3.69
N PRO A 86 -8.20 6.48 3.88
CA PRO A 86 -8.83 6.34 5.19
C PRO A 86 -7.84 5.87 6.25
N ASP A 87 -7.98 6.32 7.50
CA ASP A 87 -7.05 6.02 8.60
C ASP A 87 -6.71 4.52 8.73
N PRO A 88 -7.67 3.57 8.71
CA PRO A 88 -7.34 2.15 8.84
C PRO A 88 -6.43 1.63 7.71
N ALA A 89 -6.63 2.11 6.48
CA ALA A 89 -5.78 1.75 5.33
C ALA A 89 -4.41 2.42 5.43
N LYS A 90 -4.36 3.66 5.92
CA LYS A 90 -3.13 4.40 6.15
C LYS A 90 -2.24 3.73 7.19
N GLU A 91 -2.83 3.24 8.30
CA GLU A 91 -2.12 2.42 9.29
C GLU A 91 -1.52 1.16 8.66
N GLN A 92 -2.28 0.45 7.81
CA GLN A 92 -1.75 -0.74 7.14
C GLN A 92 -0.61 -0.39 6.17
N LEU A 93 -0.71 0.75 5.48
CA LEU A 93 0.35 1.23 4.61
C LEU A 93 1.60 1.61 5.41
N GLU A 94 1.44 2.20 6.59
CA GLU A 94 2.54 2.53 7.50
C GLU A 94 3.28 1.30 8.01
N LEU A 95 2.56 0.22 8.33
CA LEU A 95 3.16 -1.09 8.64
C LEU A 95 4.05 -1.64 7.50
N LEU A 96 3.84 -1.17 6.27
CA LEU A 96 4.61 -1.57 5.09
C LEU A 96 5.77 -0.63 4.75
N LYS A 97 5.84 0.57 5.36
CA LYS A 97 6.89 1.56 5.09
C LYS A 97 8.29 1.03 5.43
N ASP A 98 8.40 0.11 6.40
CA ASP A 98 9.66 -0.56 6.76
C ASP A 98 10.24 -1.45 5.65
N TYR A 99 9.45 -1.73 4.60
CA TYR A 99 9.68 -2.86 3.71
C TYR A 99 9.73 -2.52 2.22
N THR A 100 9.53 -1.25 1.86
CA THR A 100 9.52 -0.80 0.47
C THR A 100 10.42 0.43 0.28
N GLU A 101 11.42 0.29 -0.59
CA GLU A 101 12.34 1.36 -0.98
C GLU A 101 11.64 2.58 -1.62
N VAL A 102 10.35 2.47 -1.92
CA VAL A 102 9.47 3.58 -2.36
C VAL A 102 9.46 4.74 -1.36
N PHE A 103 9.69 4.46 -0.07
CA PHE A 103 9.74 5.44 1.03
C PHE A 103 11.15 5.69 1.54
N ALA A 104 12.16 4.96 1.07
CA ALA A 104 13.52 5.19 1.49
C ALA A 104 13.98 6.52 0.89
N ASN A 105 14.28 7.50 1.73
CA ASN A 105 15.15 8.60 1.31
C ASN A 105 16.37 7.96 0.64
N PRO A 106 16.78 8.43 -0.55
CA PRO A 106 17.98 7.90 -1.19
C PRO A 106 19.08 7.96 -0.14
N LYS A 107 19.66 6.79 0.19
CA LYS A 107 20.84 6.77 1.06
C LYS A 107 21.86 7.65 0.37
N THR A 108 22.08 8.84 0.92
CA THR A 108 23.20 9.70 0.56
C THR A 108 24.45 8.86 0.82
N LYS A 109 25.02 8.34 -0.27
CA LYS A 109 26.39 7.86 -0.31
C LYS A 109 27.27 9.01 -0.73
#